data_AF-A0A0K2GE57-F1
#
_entry.id   AF-A0A0K2GE57-F1
#
_cell.length_a   1.000
_cell.length_b   1.000
_cell.length_c   1.000
_cell.angle_alpha   90.00
_cell.angle_beta   90.00
_cell.angle_gamma   90.00
#
_symmetry.space_group_name_H-M   'P 1'
#
loop_
_entity.id
_entity.type
_entity.pdbx_description
1 polymer ?
#
loop_
_entity_poly.entity_id
_entity_poly.type
_entity_poly.pdbx_seq_one_letter_code
_entity_poly.pdbx_strand_id
1 'polypeptide(L)'
;MALASLGPTAYLLAHSPSQESARAYNVIAGHLIGLCATFSAVTVLGAGETPSVFTTHELAGARVLASGLALIVAVAVELWLGASHPPAAATVLLITLGGLPVSLQSASTVVIGVLLIALLGEPLRRLRATA
;
A
#
# COMPACT_ATOMS: atom_id res chain seq x y z
N MET A 1 12.26 1.27 6.08
CA MET A 1 10.98 0.53 6.16
C MET A 1 10.05 0.76 4.96
N ALA A 2 9.95 1.96 4.38
CA ALA A 2 9.08 2.21 3.20
C ALA A 2 9.32 1.27 2.01
N LEU A 3 10.58 0.84 1.80
CA LEU A 3 10.96 -0.15 0.78
C LEU A 3 10.16 -1.47 0.89
N ALA A 4 9.75 -1.89 2.09
CA ALA A 4 9.05 -3.15 2.29
C ALA A 4 7.68 -3.17 1.58
N SER A 5 6.96 -2.04 1.57
CA SER A 5 5.67 -1.96 0.86
C SER A 5 5.79 -1.87 -0.65
N LEU A 6 6.98 -1.51 -1.16
CA LEU A 6 7.22 -1.15 -2.55
C LEU A 6 7.96 -2.24 -3.35
N GLY A 7 8.58 -3.20 -2.67
CA GLY A 7 9.23 -4.36 -3.29
C GLY A 7 8.31 -5.14 -4.23
N PRO A 8 7.07 -5.52 -3.80
CA PRO A 8 6.13 -6.21 -4.69
C PRO A 8 5.69 -5.37 -5.89
N THR A 9 5.58 -4.04 -5.75
CA THR A 9 5.29 -3.12 -6.86
C THR A 9 6.42 -3.14 -7.89
N ALA A 10 7.67 -3.02 -7.45
CA ALA A 10 8.84 -3.12 -8.32
C ALA A 10 8.94 -4.50 -8.99
N TYR A 11 8.67 -5.57 -8.25
CA TYR A 11 8.63 -6.93 -8.78
C TYR A 11 7.58 -7.07 -9.88
N LEU A 12 6.35 -6.59 -9.64
CA LEU A 12 5.24 -6.63 -10.59
C LEU A 12 5.57 -5.85 -11.88
N LEU A 13 6.12 -4.63 -11.75
CA LEU A 13 6.54 -3.81 -12.88
C LEU A 13 7.63 -4.49 -13.71
N ALA A 14 8.54 -5.22 -13.06
CA ALA A 14 9.62 -5.93 -13.74
C ALA A 14 9.16 -7.24 -14.40
N HIS A 15 8.36 -8.06 -13.69
CA HIS A 15 8.06 -9.45 -14.10
C HIS A 15 6.72 -9.62 -14.79
N SER A 16 5.77 -8.71 -14.60
CA SER A 16 4.43 -8.81 -15.21
C SER A 16 3.96 -7.45 -15.75
N PRO A 17 4.75 -6.81 -16.64
CA PRO A 17 4.51 -5.45 -17.10
C PRO A 17 3.23 -5.25 -17.92
N SER A 18 2.71 -6.33 -18.50
CA SER A 18 1.48 -6.35 -19.30
C SER A 18 0.20 -6.46 -18.45
N GLN A 19 0.30 -6.78 -17.16
CA GLN A 19 -0.88 -6.84 -16.31
C GLN A 19 -1.44 -5.46 -16.01
N GLU A 20 -2.76 -5.36 -15.88
CA GLU A 20 -3.44 -4.09 -15.57
C GLU A 20 -2.96 -3.48 -14.25
N SER A 21 -2.69 -4.34 -13.26
CA SER A 21 -2.16 -3.95 -11.95
C SER A 21 -0.78 -3.27 -12.02
N ALA A 22 -0.03 -3.45 -13.12
CA ALA A 22 1.26 -2.79 -13.34
C ALA A 22 1.11 -1.38 -13.97
N ARG A 23 -0.09 -0.98 -14.41
CA ARG A 23 -0.31 0.35 -14.99
C ARG A 23 -0.01 1.43 -13.95
N ALA A 24 0.64 2.53 -14.37
CA ALA A 24 0.97 3.64 -13.48
C ALA A 24 -0.26 4.19 -12.72
N TYR A 25 -1.43 4.22 -13.36
CA TYR A 25 -2.69 4.58 -12.70
C TYR A 25 -2.99 3.65 -11.51
N ASN A 26 -3.01 2.34 -11.72
CA ASN A 26 -3.31 1.36 -10.66
C ASN A 26 -2.27 1.42 -9.53
N VAL A 27 -0.98 1.52 -9.88
CA VAL A 27 0.10 1.68 -8.89
C VAL A 27 -0.16 2.90 -8.00
N ILE A 28 -0.33 4.08 -8.58
CA ILE A 28 -0.50 5.31 -7.81
C ILE A 28 -1.82 5.31 -7.05
N ALA A 29 -2.94 5.02 -7.74
CA ALA A 29 -4.26 5.05 -7.14
C ALA A 29 -4.42 4.00 -6.03
N GLY A 30 -3.99 2.76 -6.24
CA GLY A 30 -4.08 1.70 -5.22
C GLY A 30 -3.34 2.06 -3.94
N HIS A 31 -2.11 2.57 -4.03
CA HIS A 31 -1.38 2.99 -2.82
C HIS A 31 -2.02 4.20 -2.12
N LEU A 32 -2.58 5.16 -2.87
CA LEU A 32 -3.30 6.30 -2.28
C LEU A 32 -4.60 5.85 -1.59
N ILE A 33 -5.36 4.96 -2.22
CA ILE A 33 -6.56 4.34 -1.65
C ILE A 33 -6.19 3.59 -0.37
N GLY A 34 -5.15 2.77 -0.41
CA GLY A 34 -4.64 2.04 0.76
C GLY A 34 -4.22 2.97 1.91
N LEU A 35 -3.54 4.08 1.62
CA LEU A 35 -3.19 5.10 2.62
C LEU A 35 -4.44 5.70 3.27
N CYS A 36 -5.42 6.13 2.47
CA CYS A 36 -6.67 6.70 2.97
C CYS A 36 -7.47 5.70 3.82
N ALA A 37 -7.58 4.45 3.35
CA ALA A 37 -8.28 3.38 4.05
C ALA A 37 -7.63 3.08 5.40
N THR A 38 -6.29 2.96 5.45
CA THR A 38 -5.59 2.71 6.70
C THR A 38 -5.68 3.87 7.68
N PHE A 39 -5.50 5.11 7.22
CA PHE A 39 -5.62 6.28 8.11
C PHE A 39 -7.01 6.31 8.75
N SER A 40 -8.06 6.09 7.94
CA SER A 40 -9.43 6.05 8.43
C SER A 40 -9.65 4.91 9.45
N ALA A 41 -9.22 3.68 9.11
CA ALA A 41 -9.44 2.52 9.97
C ALA A 41 -8.66 2.61 11.29
N VAL A 42 -7.39 3.05 11.25
CA VAL A 42 -6.55 3.18 12.45
C VAL A 42 -7.10 4.27 13.37
N THR A 43 -7.58 5.39 12.83
CA THR A 43 -8.21 6.44 13.63
C THR A 43 -9.52 5.98 14.25
N VAL A 44 -10.42 5.37 13.47
CA VAL A 44 -11.74 4.92 13.97
C VAL A 44 -11.63 3.85 15.05
N LEU A 45 -10.64 2.95 14.93
CA LEU A 45 -10.46 1.83 15.86
C LEU A 45 -9.45 2.11 16.97
N GLY A 46 -8.87 3.31 17.02
CA GLY A 46 -7.86 3.69 18.03
C GLY A 46 -6.56 2.86 17.95
N ALA A 47 -6.28 2.22 16.81
CA ALA A 47 -5.11 1.35 16.66
C ALA A 47 -3.77 2.11 16.64
N GLY A 48 -3.82 3.45 16.54
CA GLY A 48 -2.64 4.33 16.62
C GLY A 48 -1.98 4.32 17.99
N GLU A 49 -2.78 4.17 19.06
CA GLU A 49 -2.32 4.12 20.46
C GLU A 49 -1.88 2.71 20.88
N THR A 50 -2.12 1.72 20.02
CA THR A 50 -1.76 0.33 20.30
C THR A 50 -0.28 0.09 19.99
N PRO A 51 0.48 -0.66 20.81
CA PRO A 51 1.89 -0.96 20.52
C PRO A 51 2.10 -1.63 19.17
N SER A 52 3.22 -1.34 18.50
CA SER A 52 3.59 -1.97 17.22
C SER A 52 3.83 -3.47 17.38
N VAL A 53 3.35 -4.26 16.41
CA VAL A 53 3.62 -5.72 16.35
C VAL A 53 5.12 -5.97 16.19
N PHE A 54 5.84 -5.07 15.52
CA PHE A 54 7.27 -5.20 15.28
C PHE A 54 8.13 -4.91 16.51
N THR A 55 7.54 -4.34 17.57
CA THR A 55 8.22 -4.06 18.84
C THR A 55 7.84 -5.08 19.91
N THR A 56 6.56 -5.44 19.98
CA THR A 56 6.03 -6.32 21.03
C THR A 56 5.99 -7.79 20.63
N HIS A 57 6.03 -8.09 19.32
CA HIS A 57 5.77 -9.42 18.77
C HIS A 57 4.36 -9.96 19.08
N GLU A 58 3.45 -9.10 19.53
CA GLU A 58 2.07 -9.45 19.84
C GLU A 58 1.11 -8.78 18.86
N LEU A 59 0.14 -9.54 18.37
CA LEU A 59 -0.88 -9.05 17.45
C LEU A 59 -2.13 -8.61 18.22
N ALA A 60 -2.13 -7.36 18.66
CA ALA A 60 -3.25 -6.78 19.41
C ALA A 60 -4.55 -6.74 18.57
N GLY A 61 -5.69 -7.00 19.23
CA GLY A 61 -7.00 -7.08 18.57
C GLY A 61 -7.38 -5.80 17.79
N ALA A 62 -7.06 -4.62 18.31
CA ALA A 62 -7.29 -3.35 17.62
C ALA A 62 -6.55 -3.28 16.27
N ARG A 63 -5.32 -3.80 16.20
CA ARG A 63 -4.53 -3.87 14.94
C ARG A 63 -5.08 -4.90 13.97
N VAL A 64 -5.61 -6.02 14.46
CA VAL A 64 -6.30 -7.03 13.63
C VAL A 64 -7.53 -6.40 12.98
N LEU A 65 -8.39 -5.76 13.77
CA LEU A 65 -9.61 -5.11 13.29
C LEU A 65 -9.27 -3.99 12.31
N ALA A 66 -8.25 -3.17 12.60
CA ALA A 66 -7.82 -2.10 11.69
C ALA A 66 -7.28 -2.64 10.37
N SER A 67 -6.51 -3.73 10.41
CA SER A 67 -5.99 -4.39 9.21
C SER A 67 -7.13 -4.95 8.34
N GLY A 68 -8.09 -5.65 8.95
CA GLY A 68 -9.24 -6.20 8.25
C GLY A 68 -10.12 -5.12 7.63
N LEU A 69 -10.48 -4.09 8.41
CA LEU A 69 -11.30 -2.99 7.93
C LEU A 69 -10.62 -2.22 6.79
N ALA A 70 -9.35 -1.86 6.97
CA ALA A 70 -8.59 -1.12 5.96
C ALA A 70 -8.46 -1.92 4.65
N LEU A 71 -8.19 -3.23 4.72
CA LEU A 71 -8.10 -4.07 3.53
C LEU A 71 -9.44 -4.17 2.79
N ILE A 72 -10.53 -4.42 3.51
CA ILE A 72 -11.87 -4.52 2.91
C ILE A 72 -12.21 -3.21 2.19
N VAL A 73 -12.00 -2.07 2.85
CA VAL A 73 -12.26 -0.75 2.26
C VAL A 73 -11.36 -0.49 1.07
N ALA A 74 -10.05 -0.73 1.20
CA ALA A 74 -9.10 -0.49 0.11
C ALA A 74 -9.44 -1.32 -1.12
N VAL A 75 -9.65 -2.64 -0.96
CA VAL A 75 -10.00 -3.54 -2.05
C VAL A 75 -11.34 -3.15 -2.68
N ALA A 76 -12.36 -2.84 -1.89
CA ALA A 76 -13.66 -2.42 -2.42
C ALA A 76 -13.56 -1.14 -3.25
N VAL A 77 -12.80 -0.15 -2.79
CA VAL A 77 -12.61 1.13 -3.50
C VAL A 77 -11.74 0.94 -4.74
N GLU A 78 -10.67 0.14 -4.67
CA GLU A 78 -9.85 -0.20 -5.84
C GLU A 78 -10.67 -0.91 -6.93
N LEU A 79 -11.51 -1.87 -6.56
CA LEU A 79 -12.42 -2.55 -7.49
C LEU A 79 -13.42 -1.57 -8.10
N TRP A 80 -14.00 -0.69 -7.30
CA TRP A 80 -14.96 0.30 -7.76
C TRP A 80 -14.34 1.32 -8.74
N LEU A 81 -13.09 1.72 -8.52
CA LEU A 81 -12.38 2.68 -9.36
C LEU A 81 -11.59 2.03 -10.51
N GLY A 82 -11.59 0.70 -10.63
CA GLY A 82 -10.76 -0.02 -11.62
C GLY A 82 -9.26 0.17 -11.40
N ALA A 83 -8.87 0.45 -10.16
CA ALA A 83 -7.50 0.79 -9.74
C ALA A 83 -6.78 -0.39 -9.06
N SER A 84 -7.21 -1.64 -9.31
CA SER A 84 -6.69 -2.82 -8.63
C SER A 84 -5.17 -2.92 -8.68
N HIS A 85 -4.56 -2.86 -7.51
CA HIS A 85 -3.12 -2.96 -7.33
C HIS A 85 -2.80 -3.78 -6.07
N PRO A 86 -2.78 -5.12 -6.18
CA PRO A 86 -2.55 -6.00 -5.03
C PRO A 86 -1.35 -5.63 -4.14
N PRO A 87 -0.20 -5.12 -4.66
CA PRO A 87 0.89 -4.64 -3.82
C PRO A 87 0.52 -3.55 -2.80
N ALA A 88 -0.53 -2.75 -3.05
CA ALA A 88 -1.00 -1.72 -2.10
C ALA A 88 -1.46 -2.31 -0.76
N ALA A 89 -1.88 -3.58 -0.73
CA ALA A 89 -2.20 -4.29 0.51
C ALA A 89 -0.99 -4.33 1.48
N ALA A 90 0.24 -4.34 0.96
CA ALA A 90 1.44 -4.27 1.80
C ALA A 90 1.59 -2.89 2.48
N THR A 91 1.23 -1.79 1.80
CA THR A 91 1.17 -0.46 2.43
C THR A 91 0.12 -0.43 3.53
N VAL A 92 -1.06 -1.00 3.27
CA VAL A 92 -2.15 -1.08 4.25
C VAL A 92 -1.66 -1.77 5.52
N LEU A 93 -1.13 -2.99 5.38
CA LEU A 93 -0.66 -3.80 6.50
C LEU A 93 0.54 -3.20 7.22
N LEU A 94 1.48 -2.59 6.49
CA LEU A 94 2.66 -1.98 7.10
C LEU A 94 2.27 -0.87 8.09
N ILE A 95 1.23 -0.10 7.78
CA ILE A 95 0.75 0.97 8.67
C ILE A 95 -0.19 0.41 9.75
N THR A 96 -1.15 -0.46 9.42
CA THR A 96 -2.10 -1.01 10.43
C THR A 96 -1.41 -1.89 11.48
N LEU A 97 -0.32 -2.57 11.12
CA LEU A 97 0.50 -3.37 12.06
C LEU A 97 1.53 -2.54 12.84
N GLY A 98 1.66 -1.24 12.51
CA GLY A 98 2.50 -0.30 13.24
C GLY A 98 3.97 -0.29 12.80
N GLY A 99 4.25 -0.73 11.58
CA GLY A 99 5.57 -0.61 10.96
C GLY A 99 5.85 0.78 10.40
N LEU A 100 4.80 1.57 10.15
CA LEU A 100 4.91 3.00 9.87
C LEU A 100 3.87 3.75 10.71
N PRO A 101 4.23 4.87 11.35
CA PRO A 101 3.28 5.66 12.12
C PRO A 101 2.27 6.36 11.21
N VAL A 102 1.06 6.58 11.72
CA VAL A 102 0.04 7.39 11.04
C VAL A 102 0.43 8.86 11.19
N SER A 103 1.25 9.34 10.24
CA SER A 103 1.75 10.71 10.23
C SER A 103 1.85 11.23 8.80
N LEU A 104 1.80 12.56 8.64
CA LEU A 104 2.00 13.21 7.34
C LEU A 104 3.38 12.89 6.74
N GLN A 105 4.41 12.74 7.59
CA GLN A 105 5.75 12.38 7.14
C GLN A 105 5.81 10.95 6.59
N SER A 106 5.15 9.99 7.24
CA SER A 106 5.09 8.62 6.73
C SER A 106 4.25 8.52 5.45
N ALA A 107 3.12 9.23 5.40
CA ALA A 107 2.31 9.33 4.19
C ALA A 107 3.12 9.92 3.02
N SER A 108 3.83 11.03 3.23
CA SER A 108 4.66 11.65 2.18
C SER A 108 5.79 10.72 1.73
N THR A 109 6.40 9.96 2.66
CA THR A 109 7.43 8.97 2.33
C THR A 109 6.89 7.88 1.40
N VAL A 110 5.70 7.35 1.69
CA VAL A 110 5.05 6.34 0.84
C VAL A 110 4.71 6.94 -0.52
N VAL A 111 4.05 8.11 -0.55
CA VAL A 111 3.66 8.79 -1.80
C VAL A 111 4.87 9.05 -2.69
N ILE A 112 5.96 9.59 -2.14
CA ILE A 112 7.20 9.84 -2.89
C ILE A 112 7.76 8.52 -3.42
N GLY A 113 7.83 7.47 -2.60
CA GLY A 113 8.34 6.17 -3.03
C GLY A 113 7.50 5.53 -4.15
N VAL A 114 6.17 5.64 -4.06
CA VAL A 114 5.23 5.18 -5.10
C VAL A 114 5.46 5.94 -6.40
N LEU A 115 5.55 7.28 -6.34
CA LEU A 115 5.80 8.12 -7.51
C LEU A 115 7.15 7.80 -8.16
N LEU A 116 8.20 7.61 -7.36
CA LEU A 116 9.52 7.23 -7.86
C LEU A 116 9.50 5.87 -8.55
N ILE A 117 8.87 4.86 -7.95
CA ILE A 117 8.76 3.53 -8.58
C ILE A 117 7.89 3.53 -9.82
N ALA A 118 6.77 4.25 -9.81
CA ALA A 118 5.93 4.39 -11.00
C ALA A 118 6.72 5.09 -12.13
N LEU A 119 7.45 6.16 -11.81
CA LEU A 119 8.27 6.90 -12.78
C LEU A 119 9.41 6.05 -13.37
N LEU A 120 10.15 5.33 -12.52
CA LEU A 120 11.28 4.50 -12.95
C LEU A 120 10.84 3.19 -13.61
N GLY A 121 9.73 2.61 -13.18
CA GLY A 121 9.21 1.36 -13.69
C GLY A 121 8.40 1.49 -14.98
N GLU A 122 7.77 2.64 -15.24
CA GLU A 122 6.96 2.85 -16.45
C GLU A 122 7.75 2.69 -17.77
N PRO A 123 8.98 3.22 -17.92
CA PRO A 123 9.81 2.96 -19.11
C PRO A 123 10.07 1.47 -19.33
N LEU A 124 10.47 0.75 -18.26
CA LEU A 124 10.72 -0.70 -18.33
C LEU A 124 9.45 -1.46 -18.69
N ARG A 125 8.32 -1.07 -18.09
CA ARG A 125 7.00 -1.65 -18.35
C ARG A 125 6.61 -1.48 -19.81
N ARG A 126 6.78 -0.28 -20.38
CA ARG A 126 6.47 0.00 -21.79
C ARG A 126 7.33 -0.83 -22.73
N LEU A 127 8.65 -0.88 -22.50
CA LEU A 127 9.58 -1.63 -23.34
C LEU A 127 9.25 -3.13 -23.37
N ARG A 128 8.87 -3.70 -22.23
CA ARG A 128 8.58 -5.13 -22.10
C ARG A 128 7.14 -5.52 -22.42
N ALA A 129 6.19 -4.60 -22.33
CA ALA A 129 4.80 -4.87 -22.71
C ALA A 129 4.60 -4.88 -24.24
N THR A 130 5.55 -4.32 -25.00
CA THR A 130 5.56 -4.33 -26.47
C THR A 130 6.39 -5.45 -27.10
N ALA A 131 7.13 -6.20 -26.28
CA ALA A 131 7.98 -7.32 -26.70
C ALA A 131 7.22 -8.65 -26.54
#